data_AF-A0A165QI78-F1
#
_entry.id   AF-A0A165QI78-F1
#
_cell.length_a   1.000
_cell.length_b   1.000
_cell.length_c   1.000
_cell.angle_alpha   90.00
_cell.angle_beta   90.00
_cell.angle_gamma   90.00
#
_symmetry.space_group_name_H-M   'P 1'
#
loop_
_entity.id
_entity.type
_entity.pdbx_description
1 polymer ?
#
loop_
_entity_poly.entity_id
_entity_poly.type
_entity_poly.pdbx_seq_one_letter_code
_entity_poly.pdbx_strand_id
1 'polypeptide(L)'
;MSWRERAERILREGDNRDIRDKSPCEAPNVPIVPNVPGVAVLDPARVLRTWHKRLSALDALKPPACLSSAEWADLCDDAWWLYEIHGSYAVRNGWGAEGLFGVRVDYAPGGGLAQVLRRSRSLEFDGPIAHMTRFGVAITRNPACGYGLPLIWEMQTGCCEA
;
A
#
# COMPACT_ATOMS: atom_id res chain seq x y z
N MET A 1 -7.17 -21.27 8.49
CA MET A 1 -7.85 -19.97 8.44
C MET A 1 -7.63 -19.34 7.07
N SER A 2 -8.73 -19.15 6.35
CA SER A 2 -8.79 -18.48 5.04
C SER A 2 -8.56 -16.97 5.18
N TRP A 3 -8.05 -16.33 4.13
CA TRP A 3 -7.83 -14.87 4.10
C TRP A 3 -9.12 -14.07 4.34
N ARG A 4 -10.28 -14.60 3.92
CA ARG A 4 -11.60 -14.01 4.19
C ARG A 4 -11.92 -13.92 5.68
N GLU A 5 -11.54 -14.96 6.44
CA GLU A 5 -11.80 -15.05 7.89
C GLU A 5 -10.94 -14.07 8.69
N ARG A 6 -9.76 -13.71 8.18
CA ARG A 6 -8.88 -12.71 8.82
C ARG A 6 -9.37 -11.27 8.57
N ALA A 7 -9.86 -10.99 7.36
CA ALA A 7 -10.43 -9.68 7.02
C ALA A 7 -11.70 -9.37 7.84
N GLU A 8 -12.59 -10.35 8.02
CA GLU A 8 -13.76 -10.19 8.89
C GLU A 8 -13.39 -9.96 10.36
N ARG A 9 -12.29 -10.55 10.84
CA ARG A 9 -11.81 -10.33 12.21
C ARG A 9 -11.31 -8.91 12.42
N ILE A 10 -10.55 -8.36 11.46
CA ILE A 10 -10.05 -6.98 11.51
C ILE A 10 -11.23 -5.98 11.46
N LEU A 11 -12.27 -6.27 10.68
CA LEU A 11 -13.51 -5.48 10.66
C LEU A 11 -14.23 -5.51 12.01
N ARG A 12 -14.32 -6.68 12.67
CA ARG A 12 -14.93 -6.81 14.01
C ARG A 12 -14.13 -6.13 15.12
N GLU A 13 -12.80 -6.13 15.04
CA GLU A 13 -11.94 -5.48 16.03
C GLU A 13 -11.89 -3.94 15.87
N GLY A 14 -12.19 -3.43 14.66
CA GLY A 14 -12.25 -2.00 14.38
C GLY A 14 -13.48 -1.27 14.93
N ASP A 15 -14.56 -2.00 15.27
CA ASP A 15 -15.89 -1.45 15.57
C ASP A 15 -16.08 -1.00 17.05
N ASN A 16 -15.05 -1.13 17.89
CA ASN A 16 -15.14 -0.83 19.33
C ASN A 16 -14.55 0.54 19.76
N ARG A 17 -14.51 1.55 18.88
CA ARG A 17 -13.87 2.85 19.18
C ARG A 17 -14.81 3.96 19.66
N ASP A 18 -16.06 3.65 20.01
CA ASP A 18 -17.04 4.65 20.45
C ASP A 18 -17.06 4.96 21.97
N ILE A 19 -16.10 4.44 22.75
CA ILE A 19 -16.05 4.72 24.19
C ILE A 19 -14.65 5.19 24.59
N ARG A 20 -14.33 6.45 24.31
CA ARG A 20 -13.28 7.16 25.05
C ARG A 20 -13.46 8.68 25.12
N ASP A 21 -14.69 9.13 25.34
CA ASP A 21 -14.94 10.44 25.94
C ASP A 21 -15.06 10.27 27.47
N LYS A 22 -13.97 10.56 28.19
CA LYS A 22 -13.92 11.02 29.59
C LYS A 22 -12.47 11.04 30.08
N SER A 23 -11.75 12.11 29.75
CA SER A 23 -10.67 12.65 30.59
C SER A 23 -10.63 14.17 30.40
N PRO A 24 -10.63 14.98 31.48
CA PRO A 24 -10.66 16.43 31.36
C PRO A 24 -9.31 17.00 30.87
N CYS A 25 -9.45 18.13 30.19
CA CYS A 25 -8.46 18.91 29.48
C CYS A 25 -7.30 19.39 30.35
N GLU A 26 -6.07 19.23 29.85
CA GLU A 26 -4.96 20.18 30.03
C GLU A 26 -4.05 20.04 28.79
N ALA A 27 -4.18 20.98 27.85
CA ALA A 27 -3.32 21.07 26.68
C ALA A 27 -2.28 22.17 26.88
N PRO A 28 -0.97 21.92 26.67
CA PRO A 28 -0.03 22.98 26.44
C PRO A 28 -0.10 23.46 24.98
N ASN A 29 -0.15 24.78 24.83
CA ASN A 29 -0.10 25.59 23.61
C ASN A 29 0.73 24.97 22.47
N VAL A 30 0.08 24.58 21.37
CA VAL A 30 0.76 24.29 20.09
C VAL A 30 0.29 25.31 19.06
N PRO A 31 1.19 25.98 18.31
CA PRO A 31 0.79 26.99 17.33
C PRO A 31 -0.12 26.39 16.26
N ILE A 32 -1.30 26.98 16.09
CA ILE A 32 -2.21 26.75 14.98
C ILE A 32 -1.47 27.13 13.69
N VAL A 33 -1.02 26.14 12.92
CA VAL A 33 -0.46 26.40 11.58
C VAL A 33 -1.61 26.63 10.60
N PRO A 34 -1.63 27.76 9.85
CA PRO A 34 -2.75 28.14 8.99
C PRO A 34 -2.97 27.21 7.80
N ASN A 35 -4.27 26.98 7.56
CA ASN A 35 -4.91 26.39 6.40
C ASN A 35 -4.35 26.94 5.06
N VAL A 36 -3.61 26.12 4.31
CA VAL A 36 -3.20 26.40 2.93
C VAL A 36 -4.20 25.74 1.97
N PRO A 37 -4.95 26.50 1.14
CA PRO A 37 -5.88 25.92 0.19
C PRO A 37 -5.10 25.35 -1.02
N GLY A 38 -5.05 24.03 -1.15
CA GLY A 38 -4.50 23.39 -2.35
C GLY A 38 -3.80 22.04 -2.14
N VAL A 39 -3.40 21.71 -0.91
CA VAL A 39 -2.97 20.35 -0.58
C VAL A 39 -4.13 19.71 0.14
N ALA A 40 -4.97 18.97 -0.59
CA ALA A 40 -5.84 18.01 0.05
C ALA A 40 -4.92 17.08 0.85
N VAL A 41 -4.81 17.32 2.16
CA VAL A 41 -4.31 16.32 3.11
C VAL A 41 -5.30 15.18 2.97
N LEU A 42 -5.03 14.29 2.01
CA LEU A 42 -5.89 13.16 1.71
C LEU A 42 -6.04 12.41 3.02
N ASP A 43 -7.26 12.43 3.59
CA ASP A 43 -7.59 11.69 4.80
C ASP A 43 -7.02 10.27 4.66
N PRO A 44 -6.06 9.87 5.52
CA PRO A 44 -5.42 8.56 5.41
C PRO A 44 -6.45 7.42 5.40
N ALA A 45 -7.56 7.57 6.12
CA ALA A 45 -8.62 6.56 6.11
C ALA A 45 -9.34 6.48 4.75
N ARG A 46 -9.52 7.60 4.05
CA ARG A 46 -10.05 7.62 2.68
C ARG A 46 -9.09 6.99 1.68
N VAL A 47 -7.78 7.24 1.81
CA VAL A 47 -6.75 6.62 0.97
C VAL A 47 -6.77 5.10 1.15
N LEU A 48 -6.70 4.63 2.40
CA LEU A 48 -6.70 3.20 2.71
C LEU A 48 -7.98 2.50 2.23
N ARG A 49 -9.16 3.12 2.42
CA ARG A 49 -10.43 2.59 1.88
C ARG A 49 -10.41 2.48 0.36
N THR A 50 -9.80 3.45 -0.33
CA THR A 50 -9.67 3.42 -1.79
C THR A 50 -8.76 2.28 -2.23
N TRP A 51 -7.60 2.12 -1.60
CA TRP A 51 -6.68 1.03 -1.91
C TRP A 51 -7.31 -0.33 -1.62
N HIS A 52 -7.98 -0.48 -0.48
CA HIS A 52 -8.69 -1.69 -0.11
C HIS A 52 -9.71 -2.09 -1.17
N LYS A 53 -10.57 -1.15 -1.58
CA LYS A 53 -11.58 -1.39 -2.62
C LYS A 53 -10.95 -1.86 -3.94
N ARG A 54 -9.85 -1.22 -4.35
CA ARG A 54 -9.16 -1.54 -5.61
C ARG A 54 -8.46 -2.90 -5.57
N LEU A 55 -7.72 -3.17 -4.49
CA LEU A 55 -7.03 -4.45 -4.29
C LEU A 55 -8.02 -5.61 -4.11
N SER A 56 -9.16 -5.39 -3.45
CA SER A 56 -10.23 -6.40 -3.32
C SER A 56 -10.90 -6.78 -4.64
N ALA A 57 -10.81 -5.91 -5.64
CA ALA A 57 -11.36 -6.16 -6.97
C ALA A 57 -10.39 -6.94 -7.87
N LEU A 58 -9.15 -7.17 -7.42
CA LEU A 58 -8.16 -7.92 -8.19
C LEU A 58 -8.57 -9.38 -8.36
N ASP A 59 -8.49 -9.87 -9.59
CA ASP A 59 -8.67 -11.29 -9.92
C ASP A 59 -7.31 -11.93 -10.25
N ALA A 60 -6.74 -12.65 -9.27
CA ALA A 60 -5.45 -13.33 -9.41
C ALA A 60 -5.45 -14.44 -10.49
N LEU A 61 -6.61 -14.88 -10.96
CA LEU A 61 -6.73 -15.90 -12.00
C LEU A 61 -6.79 -15.31 -13.42
N LYS A 62 -6.89 -13.98 -13.54
CA LYS A 62 -6.93 -13.26 -14.81
C LYS A 62 -5.74 -12.32 -14.92
N PRO A 63 -4.56 -12.84 -15.30
CA PRO A 63 -3.38 -12.01 -15.51
C PRO A 63 -3.56 -11.08 -16.72
N PRO A 64 -2.95 -9.88 -16.70
CA PRO A 64 -2.79 -9.08 -17.91
C PRO A 64 -1.88 -9.80 -18.92
N ALA A 65 -2.05 -9.51 -20.21
CA ALA A 65 -1.33 -10.19 -21.29
C ALA A 65 0.21 -10.10 -21.18
N CYS A 66 0.71 -9.06 -20.51
CA CYS A 66 2.14 -8.80 -20.35
C CYS A 66 2.79 -9.49 -19.14
N LEU A 67 2.04 -10.24 -18.33
CA LEU A 67 2.57 -10.97 -17.17
C LEU A 67 2.15 -12.43 -17.22
N SER A 68 3.03 -13.32 -16.75
CA SER A 68 2.62 -14.71 -16.56
C SER A 68 1.63 -14.83 -15.41
N SER A 69 0.80 -15.88 -15.42
CA SER A 69 -0.15 -16.16 -14.33
C SER A 69 0.53 -16.27 -12.97
N ALA A 70 1.74 -16.83 -12.92
CA ALA A 70 2.51 -16.96 -11.68
C ALA A 70 2.99 -15.59 -11.17
N GLU A 71 3.56 -14.76 -12.05
CA GLU A 71 4.02 -13.40 -11.68
C GLU A 71 2.87 -12.52 -11.22
N TRP A 72 1.72 -12.61 -11.90
CA TRP A 72 0.52 -11.87 -11.52
C TRP A 72 -0.02 -12.30 -10.15
N ALA A 73 -0.10 -13.61 -9.90
CA ALA A 73 -0.57 -14.14 -8.62
C ALA A 73 0.35 -13.73 -7.47
N ASP A 74 1.67 -13.85 -7.65
CA ASP A 74 2.67 -13.43 -6.65
C ASP A 74 2.58 -11.92 -6.39
N LEU A 75 2.43 -11.10 -7.45
CA LEU A 75 2.29 -9.65 -7.33
C LEU A 75 1.01 -9.26 -6.58
N CYS A 76 -0.11 -9.93 -6.83
CA CYS A 76 -1.36 -9.71 -6.10
C CYS A 76 -1.21 -10.05 -4.61
N ASP A 77 -0.56 -11.18 -4.29
CA ASP A 77 -0.30 -11.59 -2.90
C ASP A 77 0.60 -10.58 -2.17
N ASP A 78 1.68 -10.14 -2.83
CA ASP A 78 2.60 -9.14 -2.28
C ASP A 78 1.93 -7.78 -2.06
N ALA A 79 1.12 -7.33 -3.01
CA ALA A 79 0.35 -6.09 -2.88
C ALA A 79 -0.61 -6.17 -1.70
N TRP A 80 -1.25 -7.33 -1.50
CA TRP A 80 -2.20 -7.48 -0.40
C TRP A 80 -1.52 -7.49 0.96
N TRP A 81 -0.48 -8.29 1.09
CA TRP A 81 0.34 -8.35 2.29
C TRP A 81 0.89 -6.97 2.66
N LEU A 82 1.41 -6.23 1.68
CA LEU A 82 1.97 -4.89 1.89
C LEU A 82 0.90 -3.91 2.41
N TYR A 83 -0.31 -3.94 1.84
CA TYR A 83 -1.42 -3.13 2.33
C TYR A 83 -1.82 -3.49 3.76
N GLU A 84 -1.99 -4.79 4.07
CA GLU A 84 -2.46 -5.23 5.37
C GLU A 84 -1.47 -4.92 6.49
N ILE A 85 -0.18 -5.19 6.25
CA ILE A 85 0.85 -5.07 7.28
C ILE A 85 1.37 -3.63 7.39
N HIS A 86 1.54 -2.95 6.26
CA HIS A 86 2.27 -1.68 6.21
C HIS A 86 1.47 -0.50 5.67
N GLY A 87 0.28 -0.70 5.08
CA GLY A 87 -0.46 0.35 4.37
C GLY A 87 -0.70 1.59 5.22
N SER A 88 -1.16 1.43 6.47
CA SER A 88 -1.39 2.60 7.35
C SER A 88 -0.12 3.35 7.71
N TYR A 89 1.01 2.64 7.89
CA TYR A 89 2.29 3.28 8.18
C TYR A 89 2.80 4.02 6.95
N ALA A 90 2.75 3.35 5.79
CA ALA A 90 3.23 3.88 4.53
C ALA A 90 2.54 5.21 4.16
N VAL A 91 1.20 5.27 4.24
CA VAL A 91 0.43 6.50 3.97
C VAL A 91 0.86 7.65 4.90
N ARG A 92 1.05 7.38 6.20
CA ARG A 92 1.49 8.42 7.16
C ARG A 92 2.91 8.91 6.91
N ASN A 93 3.73 8.12 6.22
CA ASN A 93 5.11 8.44 5.90
C ASN A 93 5.29 8.83 4.41
N GLY A 94 4.23 9.29 3.76
CA GLY A 94 4.29 9.91 2.43
C GLY A 94 4.30 8.93 1.26
N TRP A 95 4.07 7.63 1.48
CA TRP A 95 3.97 6.67 0.40
C TRP A 95 2.63 6.80 -0.35
N GLY A 96 2.73 7.01 -1.66
CA GLY A 96 1.61 6.96 -2.58
C GLY A 96 1.32 5.55 -3.09
N ALA A 97 0.22 5.42 -3.84
CA ALA A 97 -0.17 4.15 -4.45
C ALA A 97 0.90 3.65 -5.44
N GLU A 98 1.48 4.55 -6.23
CA GLU A 98 2.51 4.23 -7.22
C GLU A 98 3.77 3.64 -6.57
N GLY A 99 4.22 4.20 -5.45
CA GLY A 99 5.38 3.66 -4.74
C GLY A 99 5.16 2.29 -4.12
N LEU A 100 3.93 1.95 -3.74
CA LEU A 100 3.62 0.65 -3.15
C LEU A 100 3.22 -0.38 -4.21
N PHE A 101 2.42 0.01 -5.19
CA PHE A 101 1.69 -0.88 -6.09
C PHE A 101 1.91 -0.58 -7.58
N GLY A 102 2.81 0.36 -7.90
CA GLY A 102 3.20 0.63 -9.27
C GLY A 102 3.86 -0.59 -9.92
N VAL A 103 3.49 -0.87 -11.15
CA VAL A 103 3.94 -2.05 -11.90
C VAL A 103 4.78 -1.60 -13.07
N ARG A 104 5.97 -2.19 -13.17
CA ARG A 104 6.86 -2.02 -14.31
C ARG A 104 7.08 -3.37 -14.98
N VAL A 105 6.54 -3.53 -16.19
CA VAL A 105 6.50 -4.81 -16.91
C VAL A 105 7.89 -5.23 -17.40
N ASP A 106 8.64 -4.30 -17.96
CA ASP A 106 9.97 -4.52 -18.55
C ASP A 106 11.09 -4.68 -17.52
N TYR A 107 10.89 -4.16 -16.31
CA TYR A 107 11.91 -4.10 -15.27
C TYR A 107 11.28 -4.10 -13.88
N ALA A 108 10.96 -5.30 -13.37
CA ALA A 108 10.37 -5.48 -12.04
C ALA A 108 11.14 -4.77 -10.89
N PRO A 109 12.48 -4.71 -10.87
CA PRO A 109 13.19 -3.91 -9.87
C PRO A 109 12.94 -2.40 -9.97
N GLY A 110 12.35 -1.89 -11.05
CA GLY A 110 11.95 -0.49 -11.19
C GLY A 110 10.51 -0.21 -10.76
N GLY A 111 9.75 -1.24 -10.36
CA GLY A 111 8.38 -1.11 -9.88
C GLY A 111 8.27 -0.53 -8.47
N GLY A 112 7.04 -0.51 -7.97
CA GLY A 112 6.73 -0.24 -6.57
C GLY A 112 7.13 -1.40 -5.64
N LEU A 113 6.99 -1.19 -4.34
CA LEU A 113 7.42 -2.14 -3.31
C LEU A 113 6.85 -3.55 -3.51
N ALA A 114 5.56 -3.68 -3.83
CA ALA A 114 4.92 -4.97 -4.05
C ALA A 114 5.65 -5.79 -5.12
N GLN A 115 6.05 -5.17 -6.22
CA GLN A 115 6.76 -5.86 -7.30
C GLN A 115 8.22 -6.16 -6.95
N VAL A 116 8.85 -5.34 -6.09
CA VAL A 116 10.25 -5.55 -5.66
C VAL A 116 10.36 -6.68 -4.64
N LEU A 117 9.36 -6.84 -3.76
CA LEU A 117 9.36 -7.84 -2.70
C LEU A 117 9.47 -9.26 -3.26
N ARG A 118 8.74 -9.59 -4.32
CA ARG A 118 8.73 -10.91 -4.97
C ARG A 118 8.66 -12.04 -3.95
N ARG A 119 7.61 -12.02 -3.12
CA ARG A 119 7.32 -12.92 -2.00
C ARG A 119 8.24 -12.78 -0.79
N SER A 120 9.19 -11.84 -0.79
CA SER A 120 9.90 -11.49 0.42
C SER A 120 8.93 -10.86 1.42
N ARG A 121 9.07 -11.25 2.69
CA ARG A 121 8.33 -10.69 3.82
C ARG A 121 9.28 -9.95 4.79
N SER A 122 10.50 -9.68 4.33
CA SER A 122 11.51 -8.86 5.01
C SER A 122 11.39 -7.43 4.50
N LEU A 123 10.54 -6.65 5.16
CA LEU A 123 10.35 -5.23 4.91
C LEU A 123 10.24 -4.51 6.25
N GLU A 124 11.06 -3.49 6.41
CA GLU A 124 11.02 -2.57 7.54
C GLU A 124 11.00 -1.15 7.00
N PHE A 125 10.32 -0.26 7.72
CA PHE A 125 10.35 1.16 7.40
C PHE A 125 11.13 1.92 8.45
N ASP A 126 12.02 2.80 8.00
CA ASP A 126 12.67 3.83 8.80
C ASP A 126 12.21 5.19 8.27
N GLY A 127 11.22 5.78 8.93
CA GLY A 127 10.51 6.96 8.43
C GLY A 127 9.92 6.72 7.03
N PRO A 128 10.27 7.55 6.02
CA PRO A 128 9.80 7.37 4.64
C PRO A 128 10.59 6.29 3.88
N ILE A 129 11.66 5.74 4.44
CA ILE A 129 12.56 4.82 3.74
C ILE A 129 12.16 3.37 4.02
N ALA A 130 11.99 2.59 2.96
CA ALA A 130 11.74 1.15 3.03
C ALA A 130 13.06 0.39 2.89
N HIS A 131 13.36 -0.46 3.85
CA HIS A 131 14.48 -1.38 3.87
C HIS A 131 13.97 -2.80 3.69
N MET A 132 14.52 -3.53 2.72
CA MET A 132 14.14 -4.92 2.48
C MET A 132 15.34 -5.77 2.14
N THR A 133 15.24 -7.07 2.44
CA THR A 133 16.26 -8.04 2.02
C THR A 133 15.65 -8.99 0.99
N ARG A 134 16.36 -9.18 -0.12
CA ARG A 134 15.97 -10.12 -1.17
C ARG A 134 17.18 -10.92 -1.62
N PHE A 135 17.10 -12.25 -1.53
CA PHE A 135 18.21 -13.16 -1.86
C PHE A 135 19.54 -12.78 -1.18
N GLY A 136 19.47 -12.32 0.07
CA GLY A 136 20.64 -11.86 0.84
C GLY A 136 21.15 -10.46 0.47
N VAL A 137 20.53 -9.78 -0.50
CA VAL A 137 20.89 -8.42 -0.90
C VAL A 137 19.95 -7.42 -0.21
N ALA A 138 20.55 -6.43 0.47
CA ALA A 138 19.82 -5.32 1.05
C ALA A 138 19.41 -4.32 -0.05
N ILE A 139 18.15 -3.91 -0.04
CA ILE A 139 17.57 -2.97 -0.99
C ILE A 139 16.87 -1.87 -0.20
N THR A 140 17.07 -0.63 -0.62
CA THR A 140 16.44 0.55 -0.02
C THR A 140 15.58 1.28 -1.04
N ARG A 141 14.41 1.76 -0.63
CA ARG A 141 13.48 2.53 -1.47
C ARG A 141 12.92 3.74 -0.73
N ASN A 142 12.66 4.81 -1.47
CA ASN A 142 11.98 6.00 -0.97
C ASN A 142 10.56 6.08 -1.57
N PRO A 143 9.68 6.96 -1.07
CA PRO A 143 8.29 7.03 -1.52
C PRO A 143 8.11 7.39 -2.99
N ALA A 144 9.12 7.98 -3.62
CA ALA A 144 9.10 8.38 -5.03
C ALA A 144 9.47 7.23 -5.98
N CYS A 145 9.82 6.04 -5.47
CA CYS A 145 9.96 4.88 -6.35
C CYS A 145 8.63 4.62 -7.06
N GLY A 146 8.69 4.19 -8.32
CA GLY A 146 7.49 3.88 -9.09
C GLY A 146 6.63 5.08 -9.52
N TYR A 147 7.08 6.32 -9.33
CA TYR A 147 6.36 7.51 -9.79
C TYR A 147 6.06 7.44 -11.30
N GLY A 148 4.80 7.67 -11.67
CA GLY A 148 4.33 7.59 -13.06
C GLY A 148 4.17 6.17 -13.61
N LEU A 149 4.25 5.13 -12.77
CA LEU A 149 3.94 3.76 -13.18
C LEU A 149 2.45 3.45 -13.08
N PRO A 150 1.92 2.60 -13.97
CA PRO A 150 0.55 2.10 -13.85
C PRO A 150 0.40 1.30 -12.56
N LEU A 151 -0.76 1.41 -11.92
CA LEU A 151 -1.06 0.69 -10.69
C LEU A 151 -1.49 -0.74 -11.01
N ILE A 152 -1.23 -1.68 -10.09
CA ILE A 152 -1.60 -3.09 -10.26
C ILE A 152 -3.07 -3.29 -10.69
N TRP A 153 -4.01 -2.53 -10.14
CA TRP A 153 -5.44 -2.62 -10.48
C TRP A 153 -5.81 -1.96 -11.81
N GLU A 154 -4.93 -1.17 -12.41
CA GLU A 154 -5.13 -0.60 -13.75
C GLU A 154 -4.71 -1.61 -14.83
N MET A 155 -3.77 -2.50 -14.50
CA MET A 155 -3.29 -3.55 -15.39
C MET A 155 -4.39 -4.53 -15.81
N GLN A 156 -5.41 -4.76 -14.98
CA GLN A 156 -6.53 -5.65 -15.34
C GLN A 156 -7.53 -5.02 -16.30
N THR A 157 -7.60 -3.69 -16.35
CA THR A 157 -8.57 -2.93 -17.15
C THR A 157 -7.98 -2.38 -18.44
N GLY A 158 -6.66 -2.24 -18.53
CA GLY A 158 -5.96 -1.73 -19.69
C GLY A 158 -5.31 -2.85 -20.51
N CYS A 159 -5.66 -2.94 -21.79
CA CYS A 159 -4.80 -3.58 -22.78
C CYS A 159 -3.40 -2.97 -22.66
N CYS A 160 -2.38 -3.81 -22.65
CA CYS A 160 -0.98 -3.43 -22.67
C CYS A 160 -0.68 -2.65 -23.96
N GLU A 161 -0.91 -1.33 -23.97
CA GLU A 161 -0.43 -0.43 -25.02
C GLU A 161 0.66 0.48 -24.41
N ALA A 162 1.90 0.03 -24.57
CA ALA A 162 3.09 0.85 -24.81
C ALA A 162 4.21 -0.06 -25.33
#